data_AF-A0A9E0LSE1-F1
#
_entry.id   AF-A0A9E0LSE1-F1
#
_cell.length_a   1.000
_cell.length_b   1.000
_cell.length_c   1.000
_cell.angle_alpha   90.00
_cell.angle_beta   90.00
_cell.angle_gamma   90.00
#
_symmetry.space_group_name_H-M   'P 1'
#
loop_
_entity.id
_entity.type
_entity.pdbx_description
1 polymer ?
#
loop_
_entity_poly.entity_id
_entity_poly.type
_entity_poly.pdbx_seq_one_letter_code
_entity_poly.pdbx_strand_id
1 'polypeptide(L)'
;MEPTPAYQTPLTARELAWVLLKILGLYWVVSAVLMIPNVLALGNMTDEQYGGIANSEAIYTTQLLTAVFIFGIGGTLLFATRSVLRLLEFAPREPGSPLTTSGLQAVGFSLVGAWLLAYAIPNVAATAVVLLALSKGGREMERTHYIEANWRSFLPVFFEALVGLWLLFGARRLSASWHRQKRSKDDTELS
;
A
#
# COMPACT_ATOMS: atom_id res chain seq x y z
N MET A 1 -49.61 -16.76 7.54
CA MET A 1 -48.20 -16.91 7.96
C MET A 1 -47.47 -15.68 7.45
N GLU A 2 -47.18 -14.73 8.33
CA GLU A 2 -46.32 -13.60 7.96
C GLU A 2 -44.88 -14.12 7.82
N PRO A 3 -44.16 -13.76 6.75
CA PRO A 3 -42.75 -14.11 6.62
C PRO A 3 -41.97 -13.38 7.73
N THR A 4 -41.35 -14.16 8.62
CA THR A 4 -40.43 -13.65 9.64
C THR A 4 -39.36 -12.80 8.94
N PRO A 5 -39.20 -11.52 9.29
CA PRO A 5 -38.22 -10.67 8.63
C PRO A 5 -36.83 -11.30 8.81
N ALA A 6 -36.12 -11.51 7.70
CA ALA A 6 -34.77 -12.03 7.72
C ALA A 6 -33.90 -11.08 8.55
N TYR A 7 -33.46 -11.53 9.72
CA TYR A 7 -32.54 -10.78 10.56
C TYR A 7 -31.23 -10.56 9.78
N GLN A 8 -31.01 -9.34 9.28
CA GLN A 8 -29.72 -8.93 8.79
C GLN A 8 -28.80 -8.80 10.00
N THR A 9 -27.90 -9.76 10.20
CA THR A 9 -26.85 -9.63 11.20
C THR A 9 -26.02 -8.39 10.88
N PRO A 10 -25.89 -7.44 11.82
CA PRO A 10 -25.15 -6.22 11.57
C PRO A 10 -23.69 -6.56 11.26
N LEU A 11 -23.21 -6.08 10.11
CA LEU A 11 -21.88 -6.36 9.59
C LEU A 11 -20.83 -5.81 10.56
N THR A 12 -19.94 -6.65 11.08
CA THR A 12 -18.96 -6.26 12.10
C THR A 12 -17.76 -5.52 11.50
N ALA A 13 -17.07 -4.67 12.28
CA ALA A 13 -15.86 -3.95 11.81
C ALA A 13 -14.82 -4.92 11.25
N ARG A 14 -14.72 -6.07 11.91
CA ARG A 14 -13.78 -7.12 11.58
C ARG A 14 -14.13 -7.79 10.26
N GLU A 15 -15.41 -8.06 10.01
CA GLU A 15 -15.87 -8.60 8.72
C GLU A 15 -15.63 -7.60 7.60
N LEU A 16 -15.93 -6.32 7.83
CA LEU A 16 -15.67 -5.28 6.83
C LEU A 16 -14.16 -5.16 6.54
N ALA A 17 -13.31 -5.09 7.58
CA ALA A 17 -11.86 -5.04 7.42
C ALA A 17 -11.34 -6.29 6.69
N TRP A 18 -11.89 -7.47 6.99
CA TRP A 18 -11.55 -8.72 6.31
C TRP A 18 -11.92 -8.68 4.83
N VAL A 19 -13.13 -8.22 4.49
CA VAL A 19 -13.58 -8.06 3.09
C VAL A 19 -12.69 -7.06 2.38
N LEU A 20 -12.41 -5.90 2.98
CA LEU A 20 -11.58 -4.85 2.39
C LEU A 20 -10.15 -5.33 2.14
N LEU A 21 -9.52 -6.04 3.10
CA LEU A 21 -8.20 -6.61 2.90
C LEU A 21 -8.18 -7.66 1.79
N LYS A 22 -9.24 -8.45 1.62
CA LYS A 22 -9.36 -9.40 0.52
C LYS A 22 -9.50 -8.71 -0.83
N ILE A 23 -10.32 -7.67 -0.92
CA ILE A 23 -10.47 -6.87 -2.14
C ILE A 23 -9.12 -6.23 -2.50
N LEU A 24 -8.42 -5.66 -1.52
CA LEU A 24 -7.09 -5.06 -1.71
C LEU A 24 -6.05 -6.12 -2.16
N GLY A 25 -6.07 -7.30 -1.54
CA GLY A 25 -5.20 -8.40 -1.93
C GLY A 25 -5.48 -8.89 -3.36
N LEU A 26 -6.76 -9.03 -3.73
CA LEU A 26 -7.17 -9.38 -5.09
C LEU A 26 -6.70 -8.35 -6.10
N TYR A 27 -6.89 -7.06 -5.79
CA TYR A 27 -6.42 -5.96 -6.62
C TYR A 27 -4.92 -6.04 -6.90
N TRP A 28 -4.09 -6.34 -5.89
CA TRP A 28 -2.64 -6.48 -6.09
C TRP A 28 -2.26 -7.74 -6.85
N VAL A 29 -2.93 -8.87 -6.63
CA VAL A 29 -2.70 -10.08 -7.44
C VAL A 29 -3.01 -9.79 -8.91
N VAL A 30 -4.15 -9.16 -9.21
CA VAL A 30 -4.50 -8.77 -10.57
C VAL A 30 -3.46 -7.80 -11.14
N SER A 31 -3.04 -6.80 -10.37
CA SER A 31 -2.02 -5.84 -10.79
C SER A 31 -0.70 -6.53 -11.14
N ALA A 32 -0.24 -7.47 -10.31
CA ALA A 32 0.98 -8.24 -10.58
C ALA A 32 0.86 -9.12 -11.84
N VAL A 33 -0.31 -9.75 -12.06
CA VAL A 33 -0.58 -10.52 -13.28
C VAL A 33 -0.51 -9.63 -14.52
N LEU A 34 -1.07 -8.43 -14.45
CA LEU A 34 -1.02 -7.45 -15.55
C LEU A 34 0.39 -6.91 -15.83
N MET A 35 1.35 -7.10 -14.90
CA MET A 35 2.76 -6.75 -15.13
C MET A 35 3.51 -7.83 -15.93
N ILE A 36 3.00 -9.08 -16.01
CA ILE A 36 3.69 -10.19 -16.69
C ILE A 36 4.05 -9.86 -18.15
N PRO A 37 3.15 -9.32 -18.99
CA PRO A 37 3.50 -8.97 -20.38
C PRO A 37 4.63 -7.96 -20.46
N ASN A 38 4.65 -6.96 -19.57
CA ASN A 38 5.71 -5.97 -19.52
C ASN A 38 7.03 -6.65 -19.16
N VAL A 39 7.06 -7.47 -18.10
CA VAL A 39 8.28 -8.19 -17.70
C VAL A 39 8.80 -9.09 -18.83
N LEU A 40 7.93 -9.82 -19.51
CA LEU A 40 8.30 -10.67 -20.66
C LEU A 40 8.81 -9.85 -21.85
N ALA A 41 8.20 -8.70 -22.14
CA ALA A 41 8.66 -7.81 -23.19
C ALA A 41 10.07 -7.28 -22.91
N LEU A 42 10.37 -6.88 -21.67
CA LEU A 42 11.69 -6.38 -21.28
C LEU A 42 12.76 -7.49 -21.35
N GLY A 43 12.40 -8.74 -21.05
CA GLY A 43 13.32 -9.89 -21.13
C GLY A 43 13.70 -10.29 -22.56
N ASN A 44 12.90 -9.87 -23.56
CA ASN A 44 13.16 -10.14 -24.98
C ASN A 44 13.87 -8.98 -25.69
N MET A 45 14.09 -7.85 -25.01
CA MET A 45 14.77 -6.69 -25.58
C MET A 45 16.29 -6.89 -25.57
N THR A 46 16.97 -6.50 -26.65
CA THR A 46 18.43 -6.52 -26.73
C THR A 46 19.05 -5.28 -26.09
N ASP A 47 20.33 -5.35 -25.68
CA ASP A 47 21.04 -4.21 -25.07
C ASP A 47 21.10 -2.98 -25.98
N GLU A 48 21.12 -3.18 -27.30
CA GLU A 48 21.06 -2.11 -28.30
C GLU A 48 19.74 -1.34 -28.25
N GLN A 49 18.61 -2.01 -27.95
CA GLN A 49 17.30 -1.37 -27.86
C GLN A 49 17.15 -0.49 -26.60
N TYR A 50 17.98 -0.70 -25.58
CA TYR A 50 18.06 0.14 -24.38
C TYR A 50 19.07 1.28 -24.49
N GLY A 51 19.69 1.47 -25.66
CA GLY A 51 20.64 2.54 -25.91
C GLY A 51 21.97 2.41 -25.16
N GLY A 52 22.29 1.25 -24.59
CA GLY A 52 23.55 1.02 -23.85
C GLY A 52 23.70 1.78 -22.53
N ILE A 53 22.67 2.54 -22.10
CA ILE A 53 22.75 3.44 -20.94
C ILE A 53 22.35 2.73 -19.64
N ALA A 54 21.69 1.58 -19.70
CA ALA A 54 21.28 0.82 -18.53
C ALA A 54 21.50 -0.68 -18.74
N ASN A 55 21.99 -1.35 -17.70
CA ASN A 55 22.00 -2.81 -17.63
C ASN A 55 20.55 -3.30 -17.78
N SER A 56 20.17 -3.73 -18.98
CA SER A 56 18.84 -4.27 -19.32
C SER A 56 18.42 -5.35 -18.31
N GLU A 57 19.39 -6.17 -17.88
CA GLU A 57 19.28 -7.15 -16.81
C GLU A 57 18.82 -6.56 -15.47
N ALA A 58 19.33 -5.39 -15.09
CA ALA A 58 18.96 -4.74 -13.82
C ALA A 58 17.52 -4.21 -13.88
N ILE A 59 17.09 -3.65 -15.02
CA ILE A 59 15.71 -3.20 -15.22
C ILE A 59 14.75 -4.39 -15.20
N TYR A 60 15.07 -5.43 -15.97
CA TYR A 60 14.29 -6.67 -16.02
C TYR A 60 14.16 -7.29 -14.62
N THR A 61 15.29 -7.44 -13.91
CA THR A 61 15.32 -8.00 -12.56
C THR A 61 14.51 -7.16 -11.58
N THR A 62 14.60 -5.83 -11.65
CA THR A 62 13.83 -4.92 -10.79
C THR A 62 12.33 -5.05 -11.03
N GLN A 63 11.90 -5.13 -12.28
CA GLN A 63 10.49 -5.28 -12.65
C GLN A 63 9.95 -6.66 -12.25
N LEU A 64 10.73 -7.72 -12.46
CA LEU A 64 10.39 -9.06 -12.03
C LEU A 64 10.26 -9.14 -10.50
N LEU A 65 11.23 -8.62 -9.75
CA LEU A 65 11.18 -8.57 -8.29
C LEU A 65 9.98 -7.76 -7.80
N THR A 66 9.66 -6.65 -8.47
CA THR A 66 8.47 -5.85 -8.16
C THR A 66 7.19 -6.65 -8.35
N ALA A 67 7.03 -7.34 -9.48
CA ALA A 67 5.85 -8.16 -9.75
C ALA A 67 5.71 -9.30 -8.72
N VAL A 68 6.81 -9.99 -8.40
CA VAL A 68 6.84 -11.05 -7.39
C VAL A 68 6.49 -10.50 -6.00
N PHE A 69 7.00 -9.33 -5.64
CA PHE A 69 6.73 -8.69 -4.37
C PHE A 69 5.25 -8.29 -4.23
N ILE A 70 4.69 -7.62 -5.24
CA ILE A 70 3.27 -7.22 -5.26
C ILE A 70 2.37 -8.46 -5.21
N PHE A 71 2.71 -9.51 -5.97
CA PHE A 71 1.99 -10.79 -5.93
C PHE A 71 2.06 -11.43 -4.55
N GLY A 72 3.24 -11.45 -3.93
CA GLY A 72 3.46 -12.01 -2.60
C GLY A 72 2.64 -11.31 -1.53
N ILE A 73 2.59 -9.97 -1.54
CA ILE A 73 1.76 -9.26 -0.58
C ILE A 73 0.27 -9.44 -0.90
N GLY A 74 -0.13 -9.37 -2.17
CA GLY A 74 -1.52 -9.62 -2.59
C GLY A 74 -2.03 -11.00 -2.14
N GLY A 75 -1.21 -12.04 -2.34
CA GLY A 75 -1.47 -13.40 -1.85
C GLY A 75 -1.53 -13.47 -0.33
N THR A 76 -0.61 -12.80 0.37
CA THR A 76 -0.62 -12.72 1.84
C THR A 76 -1.92 -12.07 2.35
N LEU A 77 -2.38 -10.99 1.72
CA LEU A 77 -3.63 -10.33 2.08
C LEU A 77 -4.85 -11.21 1.81
N LEU A 78 -4.85 -12.01 0.75
CA LEU A 78 -5.95 -12.92 0.39
C LEU A 78 -6.05 -14.14 1.31
N PHE A 79 -4.92 -14.79 1.59
CA PHE A 79 -4.88 -16.08 2.29
C PHE A 79 -4.57 -15.94 3.78
N ALA A 80 -3.73 -14.98 4.17
CA ALA A 80 -3.33 -14.73 5.55
C ALA A 80 -4.06 -13.53 6.18
N THR A 81 -5.25 -13.17 5.68
CA THR A 81 -6.03 -12.02 6.17
C THR A 81 -6.23 -12.05 7.69
N ARG A 82 -6.43 -13.24 8.28
CA ARG A 82 -6.59 -13.41 9.74
C ARG A 82 -5.35 -12.99 10.52
N SER A 83 -4.16 -13.30 10.02
CA SER A 83 -2.88 -12.91 10.63
C SER A 83 -2.65 -11.42 10.49
N VAL A 84 -2.95 -10.85 9.32
CA VAL A 84 -2.84 -9.40 9.06
C VAL A 84 -3.79 -8.60 9.95
N LEU A 85 -5.03 -9.04 10.12
CA LEU A 85 -5.99 -8.41 11.03
C LEU A 85 -5.54 -8.44 12.50
N ARG A 86 -4.83 -9.49 12.91
CA ARG A 86 -4.23 -9.56 14.25
C ARG A 86 -3.08 -8.57 14.38
N LEU A 87 -2.21 -8.48 13.37
CA LEU A 87 -1.06 -7.56 13.34
C LEU A 87 -1.52 -6.09 13.39
N LEU A 88 -2.59 -5.76 12.67
CA LEU A 88 -3.18 -4.42 12.67
C LEU A 88 -3.93 -4.10 13.98
N GLU A 89 -3.87 -5.00 14.97
CA GLU A 89 -4.56 -4.89 16.25
C GLU A 89 -6.04 -4.51 16.09
N PHE A 90 -6.69 -5.00 15.03
CA PHE A 90 -8.16 -4.97 14.92
C PHE A 90 -8.80 -6.02 15.82
N ALA A 91 -8.08 -6.51 16.83
CA ALA A 91 -8.64 -7.31 17.89
C ALA A 91 -9.76 -6.49 18.56
N PRO A 92 -11.03 -6.92 18.44
CA PRO A 92 -12.07 -6.37 19.28
C PRO A 92 -11.60 -6.52 20.72
N ARG A 93 -11.70 -5.46 21.54
CA ARG A 93 -11.49 -5.60 22.99
C ARG A 93 -12.39 -6.71 23.54
N GLU A 94 -13.56 -6.94 22.91
CA GLU A 94 -14.41 -8.12 23.11
C GLU A 94 -15.16 -8.49 21.82
N PRO A 95 -15.28 -9.79 21.46
CA PRO A 95 -16.13 -10.22 20.36
C PRO A 95 -17.60 -9.85 20.64
N GLY A 96 -18.22 -9.09 19.73
CA GLY A 96 -19.60 -8.60 19.88
C GLY A 96 -19.73 -7.12 20.25
N SER A 97 -18.62 -6.42 20.50
CA SER A 97 -18.65 -4.97 20.69
C SER A 97 -19.16 -4.26 19.41
N PRO A 98 -20.16 -3.37 19.53
CA PRO A 98 -20.71 -2.66 18.38
C PRO A 98 -19.64 -1.78 17.71
N LEU A 99 -19.76 -1.66 16.40
CA LEU A 99 -18.91 -0.83 15.55
C LEU A 99 -18.97 0.63 16.03
N THR A 100 -17.89 1.09 16.68
CA THR A 100 -17.73 2.53 16.90
C THR A 100 -17.28 3.20 15.60
N THR A 101 -17.80 4.39 15.30
CA THR A 101 -17.37 5.19 14.15
C THR A 101 -15.86 5.42 14.15
N SER A 102 -15.24 5.53 15.34
CA SER A 102 -13.79 5.64 15.48
C SER A 102 -13.05 4.39 15.01
N GLY A 103 -13.54 3.19 15.37
CA GLY A 103 -12.97 1.93 14.90
C GLY A 103 -13.01 1.81 13.38
N LEU A 104 -14.13 2.19 12.77
CA LEU A 104 -14.28 2.17 11.31
C LEU A 104 -13.31 3.12 10.60
N GLN A 105 -13.15 4.34 11.12
CA GLN A 105 -12.20 5.32 10.57
C GLN A 105 -10.76 4.84 10.69
N ALA A 106 -10.38 4.24 11.83
CA ALA A 106 -9.06 3.67 11.99
C ALA A 106 -8.79 2.55 10.96
N VAL A 107 -9.78 1.67 10.70
CA VAL A 107 -9.69 0.69 9.61
C VAL A 107 -9.45 1.37 8.27
N GLY A 108 -10.23 2.40 7.94
CA GLY A 108 -10.08 3.16 6.70
C GLY A 108 -8.67 3.75 6.54
N PHE A 109 -8.16 4.43 7.58
CA PHE A 109 -6.82 5.01 7.54
C PHE A 109 -5.72 3.96 7.40
N SER A 110 -5.82 2.84 8.12
CA SER A 110 -4.85 1.75 7.99
C SER A 110 -4.85 1.12 6.59
N LEU A 111 -6.02 0.96 5.97
CA LEU A 111 -6.13 0.42 4.60
C LEU A 111 -5.54 1.38 3.57
N VAL A 112 -5.84 2.68 3.68
CA VAL A 112 -5.25 3.70 2.80
C VAL A 112 -3.73 3.76 3.00
N GLY A 113 -3.26 3.67 4.25
CA GLY A 113 -1.83 3.61 4.56
C GLY A 113 -1.15 2.39 3.94
N ALA A 114 -1.73 1.20 4.09
CA ALA A 114 -1.24 -0.03 3.47
C ALA A 114 -1.21 0.06 1.94
N TRP A 115 -2.24 0.67 1.35
CA TRP A 115 -2.32 0.91 -0.09
C TRP A 115 -1.21 1.83 -0.59
N LEU A 116 -0.98 2.98 0.08
CA LEU A 116 0.11 3.89 -0.27
C LEU A 116 1.48 3.22 -0.17
N LEU A 117 1.72 2.43 0.88
CA LEU A 117 2.99 1.72 1.04
C LEU A 117 3.23 0.69 -0.05
N ALA A 118 2.19 0.01 -0.50
CA ALA A 118 2.29 -0.95 -1.59
C ALA A 118 2.74 -0.32 -2.91
N TYR A 119 2.33 0.92 -3.14
CA TYR A 119 2.76 1.72 -4.29
C TYR A 119 4.16 2.29 -4.08
N ALA A 120 4.46 2.79 -2.88
CA ALA A 120 5.72 3.46 -2.61
C ALA A 120 6.90 2.46 -2.55
N ILE A 121 6.74 1.30 -1.92
CA ILE A 121 7.84 0.34 -1.68
C ILE A 121 8.52 -0.09 -3.00
N PRO A 122 7.80 -0.54 -4.05
CA PRO A 122 8.43 -0.90 -5.31
C PRO A 122 9.18 0.26 -5.97
N ASN A 123 8.61 1.46 -5.94
CA ASN A 123 9.24 2.65 -6.52
C ASN A 123 10.52 3.05 -5.77
N VAL A 124 10.50 2.98 -4.44
CA VAL A 124 11.70 3.19 -3.60
C VAL A 124 12.75 2.12 -3.89
N ALA A 125 12.34 0.85 -3.96
CA ALA A 125 13.26 -0.26 -4.24
C ALA A 125 13.91 -0.12 -5.62
N ALA A 126 13.13 0.19 -6.66
CA ALA A 126 13.64 0.42 -8.01
C ALA A 126 14.65 1.58 -8.04
N THR A 127 14.31 2.70 -7.39
CA THR A 127 15.21 3.85 -7.26
C THR A 127 16.52 3.47 -6.55
N ALA A 128 16.42 2.73 -5.44
CA ALA A 128 17.58 2.29 -4.68
C ALA A 128 18.49 1.36 -5.51
N VAL A 129 17.91 0.43 -6.28
CA VAL A 129 18.67 -0.46 -7.17
C VAL A 129 19.43 0.33 -8.23
N VAL A 130 18.78 1.31 -8.88
CA VAL A 130 19.44 2.16 -9.89
C VAL A 130 20.60 2.95 -9.27
N LEU A 131 20.37 3.58 -8.11
CA LEU A 131 21.42 4.34 -7.42
C LEU A 131 22.59 3.46 -6.99
N LEU A 132 22.30 2.25 -6.50
CA LEU A 132 23.34 1.27 -6.15
C LEU A 132 24.11 0.81 -7.38
N ALA A 133 23.45 0.56 -8.51
CA ALA A 133 24.11 0.19 -9.76
C ALA A 133 25.06 1.28 -10.26
N LEU A 134 24.61 2.55 -10.26
CA LEU A 134 25.43 3.70 -10.65
C LEU A 134 26.64 3.89 -9.72
N SER A 135 26.47 3.66 -8.41
CA SER A 135 27.56 3.78 -7.44
C SER A 135 28.68 2.73 -7.65
N LYS A 136 28.32 1.51 -8.06
CA LYS A 136 29.29 0.42 -8.28
C LYS A 136 30.07 0.55 -9.59
N GLY A 137 29.54 1.28 -10.57
CA GLY A 137 30.17 1.46 -11.88
C GLY A 137 31.25 2.54 -11.95
N GLY A 138 31.57 3.23 -10.85
CA GLY A 138 32.49 4.38 -10.86
C GLY A 138 31.94 5.60 -11.61
N ARG A 139 30.63 5.63 -11.88
CA ARG A 139 29.97 6.65 -12.72
C ARG A 139 29.37 7.78 -11.88
N GLU A 140 30.19 8.42 -11.05
CA GLU A 140 29.70 9.41 -10.08
C GLU A 140 29.07 10.64 -10.76
N MET A 141 29.55 11.01 -11.95
CA MET A 141 28.97 12.09 -12.75
C MET A 141 27.56 11.74 -13.27
N GLU A 142 27.36 10.51 -13.77
CA GLU A 142 26.05 10.02 -14.21
C GLU A 142 25.07 9.91 -13.03
N ARG A 143 25.56 9.46 -11.86
CA ARG A 143 24.76 9.40 -10.64
C ARG A 143 24.24 10.77 -10.23
N THR A 144 25.10 11.77 -10.21
CA THR A 144 24.72 13.15 -9.84
C THR A 144 23.68 13.69 -10.82
N HIS A 145 23.92 13.53 -12.13
CA HIS A 145 23.00 13.96 -13.15
C HIS A 145 21.64 13.22 -13.08
N TYR A 146 21.65 11.91 -12.82
CA TYR A 146 20.44 11.12 -12.64
C TYR A 146 19.64 11.60 -11.42
N ILE A 147 20.29 11.87 -10.30
CA ILE A 147 19.62 12.39 -9.10
C ILE A 147 19.02 13.77 -9.41
N GLU A 148 19.78 14.70 -9.99
CA GLU A 148 19.30 16.04 -10.33
C GLU A 148 18.12 16.01 -11.31
N ALA A 149 18.16 15.12 -12.30
CA ALA A 149 17.08 14.97 -13.28
C ALA A 149 15.81 14.35 -12.66
N ASN A 150 15.95 13.44 -11.69
CA ASN A 150 14.83 12.63 -11.18
C ASN A 150 14.37 13.02 -9.77
N TRP A 151 15.01 13.98 -9.09
CA TRP A 151 14.68 14.32 -7.69
C TRP A 151 13.20 14.70 -7.50
N ARG A 152 12.59 15.35 -8.50
CA ARG A 152 11.17 15.72 -8.50
C ARG A 152 10.25 14.50 -8.53
N SER A 153 10.70 13.39 -9.12
CA SER A 153 9.97 12.12 -9.16
C SER A 153 10.13 11.33 -7.85
N PHE A 154 11.24 11.52 -7.12
CA PHE A 154 11.45 10.86 -5.83
C PHE A 154 10.64 11.47 -4.70
N LEU A 155 10.41 12.78 -4.74
CA LEU A 155 9.64 13.51 -3.74
C LEU A 155 8.24 12.91 -3.50
N PRO A 156 7.39 12.72 -4.53
CA PRO A 156 6.07 12.09 -4.34
C PRO A 156 6.16 10.71 -3.71
N VAL A 157 7.04 9.84 -4.21
CA VAL A 157 7.22 8.47 -3.71
C VAL A 157 7.64 8.47 -2.23
N PHE A 158 8.54 9.38 -1.85
CA PHE A 158 8.99 9.54 -0.47
C PHE A 158 7.84 10.02 0.43
N PHE A 159 7.07 11.01 -0.01
CA PHE A 159 5.90 11.48 0.75
C PHE A 159 4.79 10.42 0.83
N GLU A 160 4.54 9.66 -0.24
CA GLU A 160 3.60 8.53 -0.22
C GLU A 160 4.03 7.47 0.78
N ALA A 161 5.33 7.14 0.86
CA ALA A 161 5.85 6.22 1.86
C ALA A 161 5.66 6.76 3.29
N LEU A 162 6.01 8.03 3.53
CA LEU A 162 5.86 8.66 4.84
C LEU A 162 4.41 8.75 5.29
N VAL A 163 3.52 9.22 4.40
CA VAL A 163 2.07 9.31 4.66
C VAL A 163 1.50 7.91 4.85
N GLY A 164 1.92 6.94 4.04
CA GLY A 164 1.54 5.54 4.17
C GLY A 164 1.90 4.96 5.53
N LEU A 165 3.14 5.13 5.98
CA LEU A 165 3.60 4.72 7.31
C LEU A 165 2.82 5.44 8.40
N TRP A 166 2.66 6.75 8.27
CA TRP A 166 1.96 7.58 9.25
C TRP A 166 0.48 7.20 9.39
N LEU A 167 -0.21 6.92 8.28
CA LEU A 167 -1.59 6.44 8.30
C LEU A 167 -1.69 5.03 8.87
N LEU A 168 -0.78 4.13 8.48
CA LEU A 168 -0.79 2.74 8.93
C LEU A 168 -0.60 2.62 10.45
N PHE A 169 0.38 3.33 11.00
CA PHE A 169 0.71 3.29 12.44
C PHE A 169 -0.03 4.35 13.27
N GLY A 170 -0.46 5.45 12.65
CA GLY A 170 -1.12 6.59 13.31
C GLY A 170 -2.65 6.56 13.24
N ALA A 171 -3.27 5.60 12.55
CA ALA A 171 -4.72 5.51 12.33
C ALA A 171 -5.57 5.77 13.58
N ARG A 172 -5.16 5.19 14.73
CA ARG A 172 -5.87 5.37 16.02
C ARG A 172 -5.82 6.81 16.53
N ARG A 173 -4.64 7.44 16.48
CA ARG A 173 -4.45 8.83 16.92
C ARG A 173 -5.19 9.80 15.99
N LEU A 174 -5.22 9.51 14.70
CA LEU A 174 -5.95 10.30 13.71
C LEU A 174 -7.45 10.23 13.91
N SER A 175 -8.00 9.03 14.09
CA SER A 175 -9.42 8.88 14.39
C SER A 175 -9.80 9.59 15.70
N ALA A 176 -8.99 9.45 16.76
CA ALA A 176 -9.24 10.15 18.03
C ALA A 176 -9.22 11.68 17.88
N SER A 177 -8.27 12.21 17.10
CA SER A 177 -8.15 13.66 16.84
C SER A 177 -9.33 14.20 16.04
N TRP A 178 -9.81 13.42 15.05
CA TRP A 178 -10.98 13.77 14.25
C TRP A 178 -12.24 13.87 15.11
N HIS A 179 -12.45 12.91 16.02
CA HIS A 179 -13.59 12.96 16.95
C HIS A 179 -13.54 14.15 17.90
N ARG A 180 -12.34 14.56 18.35
CA ARG A 180 -12.19 15.78 19.18
C ARG A 180 -12.61 17.04 18.42
N GLN A 181 -12.21 17.16 17.16
CA GLN A 181 -12.60 18.32 16.34
C GLN A 181 -14.10 18.37 16.07
N LYS A 182 -14.73 17.21 15.85
CA LYS A 182 -16.18 17.14 15.65
C LYS A 182 -16.94 17.62 16.89
N ARG A 183 -16.59 17.12 18.07
CA ARG A 183 -17.22 17.55 19.34
C ARG A 183 -17.10 19.06 19.57
N SER A 184 -15.92 19.63 19.30
CA SER A 184 -15.70 21.07 19.45
C SER A 184 -16.61 21.92 18.55
N LYS A 185 -17.00 21.42 17.38
CA LYS A 185 -17.92 22.14 16.49
C LYS A 185 -19.36 22.04 16.98
N ASP A 186 -19.78 20.85 17.38
CA ASP A 186 -21.14 20.61 17.90
C ASP A 186 -21.43 21.47 19.15
N ASP A 187 -20.43 21.69 20.00
CA ASP A 187 -20.57 22.55 21.20
C ASP A 187 -20.71 24.05 20.86
N THR A 188 -20.18 24.50 19.71
CA THR A 188 -20.25 25.91 19.28
C THR A 188 -21.58 26.26 18.64
N GLU A 189 -22.29 25.29 18.06
CA GLU A 189 -23.61 25.51 17.42
C GLU A 189 -24.76 25.55 18.44
N LEU A 190 -24.51 25.16 19.69
CA LEU A 190 -25.51 25.15 20.77
C LEU A 190 -25.43 26.37 21.71
N SER A 191 -24.45 27.25 21.52
CA SER A 191 -24.23 28.49 22.31
C SER A 191 -24.67 29.73 21.55
#